data_AF-A0A382GNJ3-F1
#
_entry.id   AF-A0A382GNJ3-F1
#
_cell.length_a   1.000
_cell.length_b   1.000
_cell.length_c   1.000
_cell.angle_alpha   90.00
_cell.angle_beta   90.00
_cell.angle_gamma   90.00
#
_symmetry.space_group_name_H-M   'P 1'
#
loop_
_entity.id
_entity.type
_entity.pdbx_description
1 polymer ?
#
loop_
_entity_poly.entity_id
_entity_poly.type
_entity_poly.pdbx_seq_one_letter_code
_entity_poly.pdbx_strand_id
1 'polypeptide(L)' 'MKTETVKYQATDIELEGYIAYPDEEKAPLVLIAHTWAGKDDFVHE' A
#
# COMPACT_ATOMS: atom_id res chain seq x y z
N MET A 1 -2.87 2.23 -14.96
CA MET A 1 -2.55 2.10 -13.52
C MET A 1 -3.41 3.05 -12.69
N LYS A 2 -4.32 2.52 -11.86
CA LYS A 2 -5.15 3.29 -10.91
C LYS A 2 -4.51 3.22 -9.52
N THR A 3 -4.45 4.34 -8.80
CA THR A 3 -4.01 4.36 -7.39
C THR A 3 -5.11 4.86 -6.48
N GLU A 4 -5.17 4.35 -5.27
CA GLU A 4 -6.05 4.89 -4.23
C GLU A 4 -5.48 4.72 -2.82
N THR A 5 -5.97 5.55 -1.92
CA THR A 5 -5.68 5.49 -0.50
C THR A 5 -6.87 4.89 0.22
N VAL A 6 -6.63 3.90 1.10
CA VAL A 6 -7.66 3.24 1.88
C VAL A 6 -7.37 3.37 3.36
N LYS A 7 -8.43 3.56 4.17
CA LYS A 7 -8.33 3.41 5.62
C LYS A 7 -8.57 1.95 5.98
N TYR A 8 -7.77 1.44 6.89
CA TYR A 8 -7.94 0.09 7.43
C TYR A 8 -7.63 0.06 8.92
N GLN A 9 -8.19 -0.90 9.63
CA GLN A 9 -7.95 -1.07 11.06
C GLN A 9 -7.01 -2.25 11.29
N ALA A 10 -5.94 -2.04 12.05
CA ALA A 10 -5.08 -3.10 12.52
C ALA A 10 -4.98 -3.00 14.04
N THR A 11 -5.40 -4.07 14.73
CA THR A 11 -5.59 -4.04 16.19
C THR A 11 -6.58 -2.93 16.56
N ASP A 12 -6.17 -1.97 17.39
CA ASP A 12 -6.98 -0.84 17.84
C ASP A 12 -6.54 0.50 17.23
N ILE A 13 -5.82 0.45 16.11
CA ILE A 13 -5.28 1.63 15.41
C ILE A 13 -5.86 1.70 14.00
N GLU A 14 -6.38 2.88 13.64
CA GLU A 14 -6.73 3.20 12.24
C GLU A 14 -5.45 3.60 11.49
N LEU A 15 -5.21 2.94 10.35
CA LEU A 15 -4.05 3.11 9.52
C LEU A 15 -4.47 3.50 8.10
N GLU A 16 -3.53 4.11 7.38
CA GLU A 16 -3.68 4.48 5.97
C GLU A 16 -2.84 3.54 5.10
N GLY A 17 -3.47 2.94 4.07
CA GLY A 17 -2.85 2.07 3.10
C GLY A 17 -2.87 2.68 1.71
N TYR A 18 -1.85 2.37 0.90
CA TYR A 18 -1.75 2.82 -0.48
C TYR A 18 -1.83 1.63 -1.42
N ILE A 19 -2.76 1.66 -2.36
CA ILE A 19 -2.99 0.59 -3.31
C ILE A 19 -2.73 1.10 -4.72
N ALA A 20 -2.02 0.31 -5.50
CA ALA A 20 -1.90 0.50 -6.94
C ALA A 20 -2.46 -0.73 -7.66
N TYR A 21 -3.37 -0.49 -8.60
CA TYR A 21 -3.98 -1.51 -9.43
C TYR A 21 -3.30 -1.53 -10.80
N PRO A 22 -2.89 -2.72 -11.27
CA PRO A 22 -2.46 -2.87 -12.64
C PRO A 22 -3.67 -2.80 -13.58
N ASP A 23 -3.45 -2.77 -14.89
CA ASP A 23 -4.55 -2.63 -15.85
C ASP A 23 -5.27 -3.97 -16.12
N GLU A 24 -4.72 -5.10 -15.64
CA GLU A 24 -5.37 -6.41 -15.67
C GLU A 24 -6.40 -6.61 -14.55
N GLU A 25 -7.46 -7.38 -14.84
CA GLU A 25 -8.53 -7.70 -13.86
C GLU A 25 -8.05 -8.60 -12.71
N LYS A 26 -7.07 -9.47 -12.95
CA LYS A 26 -6.50 -10.39 -11.94
C LYS A 26 -4.98 -10.38 -12.03
N ALA A 27 -4.34 -10.10 -10.91
CA ALA A 27 -2.90 -10.13 -10.75
C ALA A 27 -2.53 -10.65 -9.35
N PRO A 28 -1.29 -11.15 -9.14
CA PRO A 28 -0.79 -11.43 -7.81
C PRO A 28 -0.79 -10.18 -6.92
N LEU A 29 -1.10 -10.37 -5.64
CA LEU A 29 -0.97 -9.31 -4.64
C LEU A 29 0.49 -9.21 -4.18
N VAL A 30 1.05 -7.99 -4.23
CA VAL A 30 2.33 -7.67 -3.62
C VAL A 30 2.07 -6.76 -2.41
N LEU A 31 2.45 -7.21 -1.22
CA LEU A 31 2.38 -6.41 0.00
C LEU A 31 3.77 -5.86 0.32
N ILE A 32 3.90 -4.54 0.35
CA ILE A 32 5.15 -3.85 0.69
C ILE A 32 5.07 -3.41 2.14
N ALA A 33 5.88 -4.04 3.00
CA ALA A 33 6.08 -3.60 4.37
C ALA A 33 7.27 -2.63 4.42
N HIS A 34 6.99 -1.37 4.78
CA HIS A 34 8.03 -0.35 4.86
C HIS A 34 9.01 -0.60 6.03
N THR A 35 10.17 0.05 5.99
CA THR A 35 11.13 -0.01 7.09
C THR A 35 10.65 0.83 8.29
N TRP A 36 11.44 0.89 9.37
CA TRP A 36 11.09 1.68 10.56
C TRP A 36 10.88 3.18 10.29
N ALA A 37 11.42 3.71 9.19
CA ALA A 37 11.27 5.12 8.80
C ALA A 37 9.90 5.46 8.19
N GLY A 38 9.04 4.46 7.97
CA GLY A 38 7.75 4.66 7.30
C GLY A 38 7.87 4.57 5.79
N LYS A 39 6.84 5.06 5.10
CA LYS A 39 6.87 5.25 3.65
C LYS A 39 7.74 6.46 3.31
N ASP A 40 8.92 6.19 2.79
CA ASP A 40 9.91 7.18 2.35
C ASP A 40 10.25 6.96 0.86
N ASP A 41 11.12 7.82 0.32
CA ASP A 41 11.51 7.79 -1.09
C ASP A 41 12.16 6.45 -1.52
N PHE A 42 12.62 5.63 -0.57
CA PHE A 42 13.14 4.28 -0.81
C PHE A 42 12.08 3.33 -1.37
N VAL A 43 10.78 3.59 -1.14
CA VAL A 43 9.67 2.80 -1.70
C VAL A 43 9.24 3.31 -3.08
N HIS A 44 9.71 4.49 -3.49
CA HIS A 44 9.33 5.15 -4.73
C HIS A 44 10.34 5.01 -5.88
N GLU A 45 11.58 4.57 -5.61
CA GLU A 45 12.58 4.19 -6.61
C GLU A 45 12.48 2.72 -7.06
#